data_AF-A0A938JJ68-F1
#
_entry.id   AF-A0A938JJ68-F1
#
_cell.length_a   1.000
_cell.length_b   1.000
_cell.length_c   1.000
_cell.angle_alpha   90.00
_cell.angle_beta   90.00
_cell.angle_gamma   90.00
#
_symmetry.space_group_name_H-M   'P 1'
#
loop_
_entity.id
_entity.type
_entity.pdbx_description
1 polymer ?
#
loop_
_entity_poly.entity_id
_entity_poly.type
_entity_poly.pdbx_seq_one_letter_code
_entity_poly.pdbx_strand_id
1 'polypeptide(L)'
;MIRRKFSFILIFMVIISVLLFSSCRLFDNYFVKRQDFDVLKEEYNKIAQDYKKQSEELKSLSGENEELKNEYDELEKETARMEKEISAKNEEISTLTEKLEPANIKNLEEQIKILQEEPEKLKKILNDMNDLLKYTYIGSASPDELAYTFTAFSIAYKGKFYIITAGHCVQDNYGKEGTFKFKANFSDEWISPELLGYKAEFYNLDDYGVFYSDKVTGGLTVSDVETPDYYLLGSLDKRLSVFRNLGDSSRRGESGSPVINENGQVVGIYVVYGLVYTPIQLALDVIDSSVIN
;
A
#
# COMPACT_ATOMS: atom_id res chain seq x y z
N MET A 1 -33.94 -13.21 -151.74
CA MET A 1 -34.23 -12.13 -150.76
C MET A 1 -34.80 -12.62 -149.41
N ILE A 2 -34.62 -13.91 -149.04
CA ILE A 2 -35.17 -14.49 -147.79
C ILE A 2 -34.10 -14.71 -146.70
N ARG A 3 -32.81 -14.84 -147.06
CA ARG A 3 -31.71 -15.08 -146.09
C ARG A 3 -31.35 -13.90 -145.18
N ARG A 4 -31.62 -12.64 -145.56
CA ARG A 4 -31.24 -11.46 -144.75
C ARG A 4 -32.18 -11.18 -143.56
N LYS A 5 -33.45 -11.62 -143.60
CA LYS A 5 -34.40 -11.43 -142.49
C LYS A 5 -34.16 -12.40 -141.33
N PHE A 6 -33.69 -13.62 -141.60
CA PHE A 6 -33.37 -14.61 -140.57
C PHE A 6 -32.16 -14.21 -139.72
N SER A 7 -31.17 -13.55 -140.33
CA SER A 7 -29.96 -13.11 -139.61
C SER A 7 -30.24 -12.02 -138.58
N PHE A 8 -31.18 -11.11 -138.86
CA PHE A 8 -31.56 -10.04 -137.93
C PHE A 8 -32.32 -10.57 -136.71
N ILE A 9 -33.22 -11.55 -136.92
CA ILE A 9 -33.98 -12.18 -135.84
C ILE A 9 -33.05 -12.98 -134.91
N LEU A 10 -32.06 -13.70 -135.49
CA LEU A 10 -31.09 -14.46 -134.71
C LEU A 10 -30.20 -13.53 -133.86
N ILE A 11 -29.72 -12.43 -134.44
CA ILE A 11 -28.90 -11.43 -133.71
C ILE A 11 -29.74 -10.78 -132.59
N PHE A 12 -31.00 -10.45 -132.85
CA PHE A 12 -31.89 -9.86 -131.85
C PHE A 12 -32.19 -10.83 -130.69
N MET A 13 -32.42 -12.11 -130.99
CA MET A 13 -32.56 -13.18 -129.99
C MET A 13 -31.28 -13.35 -129.15
N VAL A 14 -30.10 -13.29 -129.77
CA VAL A 14 -28.82 -13.38 -129.04
C VAL A 14 -28.62 -12.16 -128.14
N ILE A 15 -28.96 -10.95 -128.60
CA ILE A 15 -28.87 -9.71 -127.79
C ILE A 15 -29.83 -9.76 -126.61
N ILE A 16 -31.09 -10.20 -126.81
CA ILE A 16 -32.06 -10.40 -125.72
C ILE A 16 -31.55 -11.46 -124.75
N SER A 17 -31.00 -12.57 -125.24
CA SER A 17 -30.44 -13.62 -124.40
C SER A 17 -29.24 -13.13 -123.57
N VAL A 18 -28.36 -12.30 -124.14
CA VAL A 18 -27.21 -11.71 -123.44
C VAL A 18 -27.65 -10.66 -122.43
N LEU A 19 -28.65 -9.85 -122.75
CA LEU A 19 -29.24 -8.87 -121.83
C LEU A 19 -29.95 -9.56 -120.65
N LEU A 20 -30.72 -10.62 -120.91
CA LEU A 20 -31.38 -11.43 -119.87
C LEU A 20 -30.36 -12.18 -119.01
N PHE A 21 -29.31 -12.77 -119.60
CA PHE A 21 -28.25 -13.42 -118.81
C PHE A 21 -27.46 -12.42 -117.94
N SER A 22 -27.19 -11.23 -118.47
CA SER A 22 -26.46 -10.19 -117.73
C SER A 22 -27.31 -9.58 -116.61
N SER A 23 -28.62 -9.42 -116.83
CA SER A 23 -29.55 -8.93 -115.80
C SER A 23 -29.87 -9.99 -114.74
N CYS A 24 -29.95 -11.28 -115.08
CA CYS A 24 -30.03 -12.36 -114.08
C CYS A 24 -28.78 -12.42 -113.19
N ARG A 25 -27.56 -12.30 -113.75
CA ARG A 25 -26.32 -12.25 -112.94
C ARG A 25 -26.23 -11.02 -112.04
N LEU A 26 -26.79 -9.88 -112.46
CA LEU A 26 -26.84 -8.68 -111.64
C LEU A 26 -27.85 -8.81 -110.50
N PHE A 27 -28.97 -9.47 -110.77
CA PHE A 27 -30.01 -9.78 -109.79
C PHE A 27 -29.49 -10.76 -108.73
N ASP A 28 -28.87 -11.88 -109.13
CA ASP A 28 -28.30 -12.86 -108.20
C ASP A 28 -27.20 -12.24 -107.30
N ASN A 29 -26.30 -11.43 -107.87
CA ASN A 29 -25.29 -10.71 -107.09
C ASN A 29 -25.88 -9.70 -106.11
N TYR A 30 -27.03 -9.10 -106.41
CA TYR A 30 -27.71 -8.18 -105.49
C TYR A 30 -28.33 -8.94 -104.31
N PHE A 31 -28.97 -10.10 -104.55
CA PHE A 31 -29.57 -10.91 -103.48
C PHE A 31 -28.51 -11.56 -102.57
N VAL A 32 -27.41 -12.07 -103.13
CA VAL A 32 -26.29 -12.61 -102.34
C VAL A 32 -25.68 -11.51 -101.46
N LYS A 33 -25.40 -10.32 -102.01
CA LYS A 33 -24.88 -9.19 -101.22
C LYS A 33 -25.85 -8.67 -100.17
N ARG A 34 -27.16 -8.75 -100.42
CA ARG A 34 -28.18 -8.37 -99.44
C ARG A 34 -28.23 -9.36 -98.28
N GLN A 35 -28.13 -10.65 -98.57
CA GLN A 35 -28.05 -11.69 -97.55
C GLN A 35 -26.78 -11.55 -96.71
N ASP A 36 -25.62 -11.31 -97.34
CA ASP A 36 -24.36 -11.05 -96.62
C ASP A 36 -24.47 -9.80 -95.74
N PHE A 37 -25.13 -8.74 -96.23
CA PHE A 37 -25.37 -7.52 -95.46
C PHE A 37 -26.29 -7.76 -94.25
N ASP A 38 -27.36 -8.56 -94.42
CA ASP A 38 -28.27 -8.89 -93.33
C ASP A 38 -27.58 -9.73 -92.24
N VAL A 39 -26.73 -10.70 -92.62
CA VAL A 39 -25.89 -11.47 -91.69
C VAL A 39 -24.90 -10.56 -90.96
N LEU A 40 -24.21 -9.68 -91.68
CA LEU A 40 -23.26 -8.73 -91.08
C LEU A 40 -23.94 -7.77 -90.09
N LYS A 41 -25.18 -7.38 -90.40
CA LYS A 41 -25.99 -6.52 -89.54
C LYS A 41 -26.44 -7.25 -88.27
N GLU A 42 -26.78 -8.53 -88.36
CA GLU A 42 -27.07 -9.37 -87.19
C GLU A 42 -25.83 -9.56 -86.30
N GLU A 43 -24.67 -9.85 -86.90
CA GLU A 43 -23.39 -9.94 -86.16
C GLU A 43 -23.03 -8.61 -85.49
N TYR A 44 -23.16 -7.49 -86.21
CA TYR A 44 -22.93 -6.16 -85.65
C TYR A 44 -23.86 -5.89 -84.45
N ASN A 45 -25.15 -6.21 -84.56
CA ASN A 45 -26.11 -6.02 -83.48
C ASN A 45 -25.78 -6.88 -82.26
N LYS A 46 -25.34 -8.13 -82.49
CA LYS A 46 -24.91 -9.04 -81.41
C LYS A 46 -23.66 -8.51 -80.70
N ILE A 47 -22.65 -8.08 -81.46
CA ILE A 47 -21.43 -7.49 -80.90
C ILE A 47 -21.77 -6.22 -80.11
N ALA A 48 -22.65 -5.36 -80.62
CA ALA A 48 -23.09 -4.16 -79.92
C ALA A 48 -23.81 -4.48 -78.59
N GLN A 49 -24.62 -5.55 -78.55
CA GLN A 49 -25.24 -6.04 -77.31
C GLN A 49 -24.20 -6.59 -76.32
N ASP A 50 -23.26 -7.39 -76.79
CA ASP A 50 -22.20 -7.96 -75.94
C ASP A 50 -21.32 -6.84 -75.35
N TYR A 51 -20.98 -5.83 -76.15
CA TYR A 51 -20.21 -4.68 -75.70
C TYR A 51 -20.97 -3.87 -74.64
N LYS A 52 -22.29 -3.72 -74.82
CA LYS A 52 -23.13 -3.06 -73.82
C LYS A 52 -23.15 -3.83 -72.50
N LYS A 53 -23.27 -5.16 -72.56
CA LYS A 53 -23.26 -6.02 -71.39
C LYS A 53 -21.91 -5.95 -70.65
N GLN A 54 -20.79 -6.02 -71.37
CA GLN A 54 -19.45 -5.89 -70.78
C GLN A 54 -19.22 -4.52 -70.13
N SER A 55 -19.71 -3.45 -70.76
CA SER A 55 -19.63 -2.10 -70.19
C SER A 55 -20.41 -1.97 -68.88
N GLU A 56 -21.60 -2.58 -68.79
CA GLU A 56 -22.40 -2.63 -67.56
C GLU A 56 -21.70 -3.44 -66.45
N GLU A 57 -21.09 -4.58 -66.79
CA GLU A 57 -20.35 -5.43 -65.85
C GLU A 57 -19.08 -4.73 -65.32
N LEU A 58 -18.32 -4.05 -66.19
CA LEU A 58 -17.18 -3.22 -65.78
C LEU A 58 -17.60 -2.10 -64.82
N LYS A 59 -18.77 -1.50 -65.04
CA LYS A 59 -19.29 -0.46 -64.14
C LYS A 59 -19.66 -1.02 -62.77
N SER A 60 -20.24 -2.22 -62.72
CA SER A 60 -20.55 -2.92 -61.46
C SER A 60 -19.27 -3.24 -60.69
N LEU A 61 -18.29 -3.88 -61.35
CA LEU A 61 -17.01 -4.25 -60.75
C LEU A 61 -16.21 -3.02 -60.28
N SER A 62 -16.28 -1.91 -61.02
CA SER A 62 -15.68 -0.65 -60.59
C SER A 62 -16.32 -0.12 -59.30
N GLY A 63 -17.64 -0.28 -59.13
CA GLY A 63 -18.34 0.08 -57.90
C GLY A 63 -17.93 -0.82 -56.73
N GLU A 64 -17.92 -2.14 -56.95
CA GLU A 64 -17.50 -3.11 -55.93
C GLU A 64 -16.06 -2.88 -55.45
N ASN A 65 -15.14 -2.55 -56.36
CA ASN A 65 -13.76 -2.21 -55.99
C ASN A 65 -13.66 -0.92 -55.17
N GLU A 66 -14.53 0.05 -55.41
CA GLU A 66 -14.57 1.29 -54.62
C GLU A 66 -15.14 1.03 -53.22
N GLU A 67 -16.16 0.19 -53.10
CA GLU A 67 -16.70 -0.28 -51.81
C GLU A 67 -15.66 -1.05 -51.00
N LEU A 68 -14.96 -2.02 -51.62
CA LEU A 68 -13.90 -2.79 -50.97
C LEU A 68 -12.75 -1.90 -50.48
N LYS A 69 -12.41 -0.86 -51.24
CA LYS A 69 -11.38 0.10 -50.84
C LYS A 69 -11.82 0.88 -49.59
N ASN A 70 -13.07 1.31 -49.54
CA ASN A 70 -13.61 2.00 -48.37
C ASN A 70 -13.64 1.08 -47.13
N GLU A 71 -14.03 -0.19 -47.30
CA GLU A 71 -14.00 -1.17 -46.20
C GLU A 71 -12.57 -1.40 -45.68
N TYR A 72 -11.59 -1.48 -46.58
CA TYR A 72 -10.18 -1.60 -46.20
C TYR A 72 -9.68 -0.38 -45.41
N ASP A 73 -10.02 0.83 -45.85
CA ASP A 73 -9.65 2.08 -45.18
C ASP A 73 -10.33 2.20 -43.79
N GLU A 74 -11.54 1.67 -43.62
CA GLU A 74 -12.22 1.58 -42.32
C GLU A 74 -11.54 0.58 -41.39
N LEU A 75 -11.18 -0.59 -41.92
CA LEU A 75 -10.48 -1.63 -41.16
C LEU A 75 -9.11 -1.14 -40.67
N GLU A 76 -8.37 -0.41 -41.50
CA GLU A 76 -7.06 0.16 -41.13
C GLU A 76 -7.19 1.15 -39.96
N LYS A 77 -8.24 1.99 -39.97
CA LYS A 77 -8.54 2.90 -38.86
C LYS A 77 -8.90 2.14 -37.58
N GLU A 78 -9.65 1.06 -37.70
CA GLU A 78 -10.02 0.23 -36.55
C GLU A 78 -8.79 -0.46 -35.95
N THR A 79 -7.90 -1.01 -36.78
CA THR A 79 -6.64 -1.59 -36.32
C THR A 79 -5.76 -0.57 -35.61
N ALA A 80 -5.62 0.65 -36.16
CA ALA A 80 -4.84 1.71 -35.54
C ALA A 80 -5.45 2.18 -34.20
N ARG A 81 -6.77 2.12 -34.06
CA ARG A 81 -7.45 2.41 -32.79
C ARG A 81 -7.20 1.31 -31.77
N MET A 82 -7.34 0.04 -32.15
CA MET A 82 -7.08 -1.09 -31.26
C MET A 82 -5.63 -1.13 -30.77
N GLU A 83 -4.65 -0.81 -31.63
CA GLU A 83 -3.24 -0.72 -31.23
C GLU A 83 -3.01 0.33 -30.14
N LYS A 84 -3.68 1.47 -30.23
CA LYS A 84 -3.62 2.51 -29.17
C LYS A 84 -4.24 2.02 -27.87
N GLU A 85 -5.39 1.34 -27.92
CA GLU A 85 -6.03 0.76 -26.73
C GLU A 85 -5.14 -0.31 -26.07
N ILE A 86 -4.49 -1.17 -26.86
CA ILE A 86 -3.52 -2.17 -26.36
C ILE A 86 -2.33 -1.48 -25.69
N SER A 87 -1.77 -0.43 -26.32
CA SER A 87 -0.66 0.32 -25.74
C SER A 87 -1.02 0.93 -24.40
N ALA A 88 -2.19 1.56 -24.28
CA ALA A 88 -2.66 2.16 -23.04
C ALA A 88 -2.87 1.11 -21.93
N LYS A 89 -3.44 -0.05 -22.28
CA LYS A 89 -3.62 -1.16 -21.32
C LYS A 89 -2.29 -1.76 -20.86
N ASN A 90 -1.30 -1.86 -21.74
CA ASN A 90 0.02 -2.37 -21.37
C ASN A 90 0.74 -1.42 -20.41
N GLU A 91 0.59 -0.11 -20.58
CA GLU A 91 1.12 0.88 -19.64
C GLU A 91 0.45 0.74 -18.26
N GLU A 92 -0.88 0.59 -18.22
CA GLU A 92 -1.63 0.33 -16.98
C GLU A 92 -1.13 -0.93 -16.27
N ILE A 93 -0.96 -2.05 -17.00
CA ILE A 93 -0.42 -3.30 -16.46
C ILE A 93 0.99 -3.11 -15.88
N SER A 94 1.85 -2.34 -16.55
CA SER A 94 3.20 -2.05 -16.05
C SER A 94 3.16 -1.34 -14.70
N THR A 95 2.33 -0.29 -14.57
CA THR A 95 2.21 0.46 -13.31
C THR A 95 1.62 -0.38 -12.16
N LEU A 96 0.68 -1.27 -12.48
CA LEU A 96 0.10 -2.19 -11.49
C LEU A 96 1.13 -3.25 -11.06
N THR A 97 1.93 -3.75 -11.99
CA THR A 97 2.98 -4.75 -11.71
C THR A 97 4.05 -4.16 -10.79
N GLU A 98 4.46 -2.91 -11.01
CA GLU A 98 5.40 -2.19 -10.14
C GLU A 98 4.85 -2.04 -8.71
N LYS A 99 3.57 -1.67 -8.58
CA LYS A 99 2.90 -1.56 -7.26
C LYS A 99 2.78 -2.91 -6.56
N LEU A 100 2.61 -3.99 -7.31
CA LEU A 100 2.51 -5.37 -6.82
C LEU A 100 3.88 -6.05 -6.65
N GLU A 101 5.00 -5.32 -6.80
CA GLU A 101 6.30 -5.94 -6.63
C GLU A 101 6.40 -6.63 -5.26
N PRO A 102 6.98 -7.85 -5.21
CA PRO A 102 7.10 -8.62 -3.97
C PRO A 102 7.81 -7.85 -2.85
N ALA A 103 8.69 -6.92 -3.20
CA ALA A 103 9.36 -6.04 -2.23
C ALA A 103 8.38 -5.09 -1.53
N ASN A 104 7.41 -4.52 -2.26
CA ASN A 104 6.37 -3.67 -1.69
C ASN A 104 5.41 -4.47 -0.80
N ILE A 105 5.02 -5.68 -1.24
CA ILE A 105 4.18 -6.58 -0.44
C ILE A 105 4.90 -6.98 0.85
N LYS A 106 6.16 -7.42 0.76
CA LYS A 106 6.96 -7.81 1.93
C LYS A 106 7.13 -6.64 2.92
N ASN A 107 7.37 -5.44 2.41
CA ASN A 107 7.46 -4.23 3.25
C ASN A 107 6.13 -3.96 3.96
N LEU A 108 5.00 -4.06 3.24
CA LEU A 108 3.67 -3.91 3.84
C LEU A 108 3.36 -4.99 4.88
N GLU A 109 3.74 -6.25 4.63
CA GLU A 109 3.59 -7.35 5.59
C GLU A 109 4.39 -7.10 6.88
N GLU A 110 5.62 -6.59 6.75
CA GLU A 110 6.45 -6.26 7.91
C GLU A 110 5.88 -5.08 8.70
N GLN A 111 5.37 -4.04 8.02
CA GLN A 111 4.64 -2.95 8.67
C GLN A 111 3.37 -3.44 9.40
N ILE A 112 2.59 -4.33 8.78
CA ILE A 112 1.39 -4.91 9.40
C ILE A 112 1.77 -5.71 10.64
N LYS A 113 2.86 -6.48 10.59
CA LYS A 113 3.34 -7.25 11.74
C LYS A 113 3.69 -6.33 12.92
N ILE A 114 4.44 -5.26 12.67
CA ILE A 114 4.78 -4.27 13.71
C ILE A 114 3.50 -3.65 14.30
N LEU A 115 2.58 -3.20 13.44
CA LEU A 115 1.31 -2.59 13.86
C LEU A 115 0.38 -3.55 14.62
N GLN A 116 0.51 -4.86 14.45
CA GLN A 116 -0.24 -5.86 15.21
C GLN A 116 0.41 -6.19 16.57
N GLU A 117 1.74 -6.13 16.66
CA GLU A 117 2.47 -6.43 17.89
C GLU A 117 2.34 -5.32 18.95
N GLU A 118 2.38 -4.04 18.55
CA GLU A 118 2.23 -2.89 19.45
C GLU A 118 0.95 -2.91 20.32
N PRO A 119 -0.27 -3.08 19.76
CA PRO A 119 -1.50 -3.05 20.57
C PRO A 119 -1.60 -4.24 21.53
N GLU A 120 -1.06 -5.42 21.18
CA GLU A 120 -1.07 -6.57 22.08
C GLU A 120 -0.11 -6.38 23.26
N LYS A 121 1.05 -5.73 23.05
CA LYS A 121 1.96 -5.32 24.13
C LYS A 121 1.29 -4.34 25.09
N LEU A 122 0.67 -3.28 24.56
CA LEU A 122 -0.05 -2.29 25.37
C LEU A 122 -1.21 -2.90 26.16
N LYS A 123 -1.96 -3.81 25.53
CA LYS A 123 -3.07 -4.52 26.17
C LYS A 123 -2.63 -5.39 27.33
N LYS A 124 -1.48 -6.08 27.20
CA LYS A 124 -0.88 -6.85 28.30
C LYS A 124 -0.58 -5.94 29.50
N ILE A 125 0.13 -4.83 29.27
CA ILE A 125 0.48 -3.89 30.34
C ILE A 125 -0.78 -3.28 30.99
N LEU A 126 -1.79 -2.95 30.19
CA LEU A 126 -3.04 -2.41 30.69
C LEU A 126 -3.79 -3.39 31.60
N ASN A 127 -3.79 -4.69 31.24
CA ASN A 127 -4.40 -5.73 32.06
C ASN A 127 -3.68 -5.90 33.40
N ASP A 128 -2.35 -5.77 33.39
CA ASP A 128 -1.50 -5.95 34.57
C ASP A 128 -1.37 -4.65 35.39
N MET A 129 -1.95 -3.53 34.93
CA MET A 129 -1.73 -2.20 35.50
C MET A 129 -2.11 -2.09 36.98
N ASN A 130 -3.21 -2.73 37.41
CA ASN A 130 -3.59 -2.72 38.83
C ASN A 130 -2.55 -3.43 39.71
N ASP A 131 -1.97 -4.52 39.22
CA ASP A 131 -0.94 -5.27 39.92
C ASP A 131 0.38 -4.50 39.96
N LEU A 132 0.73 -3.82 38.86
CA LEU A 132 1.92 -2.95 38.80
C LEU A 132 1.79 -1.76 39.77
N LEU A 133 0.66 -1.08 39.76
CA LEU A 133 0.41 0.09 40.61
C LEU A 133 0.32 -0.24 42.10
N LYS A 134 0.06 -1.50 42.47
CA LYS A 134 0.05 -1.96 43.86
C LYS A 134 1.40 -1.79 44.53
N TYR A 135 2.48 -1.89 43.76
CA TYR A 135 3.85 -1.79 44.26
C TYR A 135 4.43 -0.39 44.11
N THR A 136 3.62 0.59 43.72
CA THR A 136 3.99 2.01 43.69
C THR A 136 3.49 2.69 44.97
N TYR A 137 4.33 3.58 45.50
CA TYR A 137 4.14 4.24 46.78
C TYR A 137 4.20 5.76 46.61
N ILE A 138 3.39 6.43 47.40
CA ILE A 138 3.55 7.85 47.70
C ILE A 138 4.53 7.94 48.86
N GLY A 139 5.72 8.51 48.59
CA GLY A 139 6.70 8.84 49.60
C GLY A 139 6.46 10.24 50.16
N SER A 140 6.74 10.43 51.44
CA SER A 140 6.81 11.75 52.06
C SER A 140 8.05 11.89 52.93
N ALA A 141 8.72 13.03 52.80
CA ALA A 141 9.94 13.39 53.54
C ALA A 141 9.67 14.41 54.68
N SER A 142 8.44 14.48 55.18
CA SER A 142 7.98 15.50 56.14
C SER A 142 7.17 14.86 57.29
N PRO A 143 7.23 15.41 58.52
CA PRO A 143 6.34 15.00 59.61
C PRO A 143 4.87 15.19 59.25
N ASP A 144 4.55 16.31 58.59
CA ASP A 144 3.23 16.60 58.04
C ASP A 144 3.01 15.77 56.77
N GLU A 145 1.96 14.95 56.79
CA GLU A 145 1.57 14.15 55.63
C GLU A 145 1.40 15.05 54.41
N LEU A 146 2.07 14.68 53.31
CA LEU A 146 1.95 15.31 52.00
C LEU A 146 2.60 16.69 51.83
N ALA A 147 3.44 17.18 52.74
CA ALA A 147 4.10 18.49 52.53
C ALA A 147 5.18 18.45 51.43
N TYR A 148 5.96 17.36 51.39
CA TYR A 148 6.94 17.05 50.35
C TYR A 148 6.68 15.62 49.89
N THR A 149 6.13 15.45 48.67
CA THR A 149 5.77 14.14 48.12
C THR A 149 6.59 13.80 46.90
N PHE A 150 6.90 12.51 46.79
CA PHE A 150 7.63 11.90 45.69
C PHE A 150 7.09 10.49 45.45
N THR A 151 7.52 9.86 44.36
CA THR A 151 7.15 8.49 44.06
C THR A 151 8.23 7.55 44.56
N ALA A 152 7.83 6.40 45.07
CA ALA A 152 8.70 5.27 45.32
C ALA A 152 8.04 3.99 44.82
N PHE A 153 8.78 2.90 44.76
CA PHE A 153 8.23 1.60 44.39
C PHE A 153 8.93 0.49 45.15
N SER A 154 8.25 -0.65 45.32
CA SER A 154 8.88 -1.83 45.88
C SER A 154 9.39 -2.78 44.79
N ILE A 155 10.51 -3.43 45.04
CA ILE A 155 11.07 -4.51 44.22
C ILE A 155 11.20 -5.80 45.02
N ALA A 156 11.07 -6.94 44.33
CA ALA A 156 11.39 -8.26 44.86
C ALA A 156 12.81 -8.64 44.44
N TYR A 157 13.72 -8.80 45.41
CA TYR A 157 15.12 -9.12 45.12
C TYR A 157 15.71 -10.03 46.20
N LYS A 158 16.36 -11.12 45.78
CA LYS A 158 16.98 -12.14 46.68
C LYS A 158 16.07 -12.60 47.84
N GLY A 159 14.77 -12.77 47.55
CA GLY A 159 13.78 -13.27 48.51
C GLY A 159 13.28 -12.25 49.55
N LYS A 160 13.68 -10.98 49.43
CA LYS A 160 13.22 -9.86 50.25
C LYS A 160 12.59 -8.76 49.40
N PHE A 161 11.94 -7.81 50.06
CA PHE A 161 11.31 -6.66 49.41
C PHE A 161 11.94 -5.35 49.88
N TYR A 162 12.20 -4.46 48.92
CA TYR A 162 12.88 -3.19 49.14
C TYR A 162 12.08 -2.07 48.53
N ILE A 163 12.09 -0.89 49.16
CA ILE A 163 11.49 0.32 48.60
C ILE A 163 12.60 1.17 47.99
N ILE A 164 12.39 1.57 46.75
CA ILE A 164 13.34 2.33 45.93
C ILE A 164 12.71 3.68 45.57
N THR A 165 13.50 4.74 45.62
CA THR A 165 13.13 6.10 45.20
C THR A 165 14.35 6.83 44.63
N ALA A 166 14.17 8.08 44.20
CA ALA A 166 15.26 8.95 43.82
C ALA A 166 15.99 9.52 45.06
N GLY A 167 17.31 9.61 44.99
CA GLY A 167 18.15 9.99 46.13
C GLY A 167 18.00 11.45 46.55
N HIS A 168 17.75 12.38 45.62
CA HIS A 168 17.48 13.78 45.94
C HIS A 168 16.22 13.95 46.80
N CYS A 169 15.23 13.05 46.67
CA CYS A 169 14.07 13.04 47.55
C CYS A 169 14.42 12.66 49.00
N VAL A 170 15.55 11.98 49.20
CA VAL A 170 16.10 11.58 50.50
C VAL A 170 17.02 12.67 51.07
N GLN A 171 17.89 13.26 50.24
CA GLN A 171 18.93 14.20 50.69
C GLN A 171 18.37 15.40 51.46
N ASP A 172 17.28 16.00 50.99
CA ASP A 172 16.70 17.23 51.57
C ASP A 172 16.28 17.07 53.05
N ASN A 173 16.11 15.83 53.51
CA ASN A 173 15.47 15.51 54.78
C ASN A 173 16.17 14.38 55.58
N TYR A 174 17.33 13.91 55.14
CA TYR A 174 18.10 12.90 55.87
C TYR A 174 18.50 13.38 57.28
N GLY A 175 18.40 12.50 58.28
CA GLY A 175 18.84 12.75 59.67
C GLY A 175 17.83 13.52 60.56
N LYS A 176 16.64 13.83 60.07
CA LYS A 176 15.53 14.29 60.91
C LYS A 176 14.81 13.06 61.50
N GLU A 177 14.01 13.24 62.56
CA GLU A 177 13.24 12.14 63.16
C GLU A 177 11.91 11.94 62.41
N GLY A 178 11.45 10.69 62.24
CA GLY A 178 10.15 10.36 61.63
C GLY A 178 9.98 10.74 60.14
N THR A 179 11.08 10.86 59.40
CA THR A 179 11.12 11.73 58.22
C THR A 179 10.67 11.08 56.93
N PHE A 180 10.91 9.78 56.74
CA PHE A 180 10.47 9.07 55.55
C PHE A 180 9.31 8.15 55.87
N LYS A 181 8.19 8.41 55.19
CA LYS A 181 7.00 7.56 55.26
C LYS A 181 6.57 7.23 53.85
N PHE A 182 6.07 6.02 53.67
CA PHE A 182 5.59 5.53 52.38
C PHE A 182 4.19 4.97 52.55
N LYS A 183 3.32 5.28 51.60
CA LYS A 183 1.96 4.74 51.53
C LYS A 183 1.74 4.13 50.15
N ALA A 184 1.43 2.83 50.12
CA ALA A 184 1.12 2.16 48.86
C ALA A 184 -0.18 2.74 48.26
N ASN A 185 -0.30 2.77 46.93
CA ASN A 185 -1.44 3.38 46.24
C ASN A 185 -2.82 2.92 46.72
N PHE A 186 -2.96 1.64 47.07
CA PHE A 186 -4.22 1.02 47.49
C PHE A 186 -4.23 0.71 48.99
N SER A 187 -3.41 1.41 49.78
CA SER A 187 -3.35 1.27 51.23
C SER A 187 -3.58 2.62 51.91
N ASP A 188 -4.22 2.58 53.08
CA ASP A 188 -4.33 3.72 53.99
C ASP A 188 -3.21 3.71 55.06
N GLU A 189 -2.42 2.64 55.14
CA GLU A 189 -1.32 2.51 56.10
C GLU A 189 -0.05 3.16 55.57
N TRP A 190 0.51 4.07 56.38
CA TRP A 190 1.86 4.58 56.23
C TRP A 190 2.87 3.67 56.94
N ILE A 191 3.98 3.38 56.25
CA ILE A 191 5.12 2.66 56.82
C ILE A 191 6.36 3.55 56.87
N SER A 192 7.23 3.30 57.85
CA SER A 192 8.51 4.01 58.05
C SER A 192 9.66 3.01 57.96
N PRO A 193 10.13 2.69 56.75
CA PRO A 193 11.20 1.74 56.53
C PRO A 193 12.57 2.32 56.92
N GLU A 194 13.51 1.43 57.20
CA GLU A 194 14.91 1.79 57.44
C GLU A 194 15.59 2.17 56.12
N LEU A 195 16.38 3.24 56.12
CA LEU A 195 17.20 3.61 54.98
C LEU A 195 18.49 2.77 54.98
N LEU A 196 18.67 1.94 53.95
CA LEU A 196 19.87 1.13 53.78
C LEU A 196 21.02 1.93 53.16
N GLY A 197 20.69 2.79 52.19
CA GLY A 197 21.67 3.61 51.51
C GLY A 197 21.02 4.52 50.49
N TYR A 198 21.68 5.65 50.20
CA TYR A 198 21.25 6.56 49.16
C TYR A 198 22.46 7.27 48.55
N LYS A 199 22.31 7.70 47.31
CA LYS A 199 23.21 8.63 46.66
C LYS A 199 22.36 9.69 45.98
N ALA A 200 22.65 10.94 46.28
CA ALA A 200 21.94 12.08 45.72
C ALA A 200 22.90 12.87 44.85
N GLU A 201 22.98 12.52 43.56
CA GLU A 201 23.69 13.34 42.57
C GLU A 201 22.84 13.49 41.30
N PHE A 202 22.32 14.70 41.13
CA PHE A 202 21.29 15.05 40.16
C PHE A 202 21.93 15.80 38.99
N TYR A 203 22.00 15.15 37.82
CA TYR A 203 22.68 15.57 36.58
C TYR A 203 24.22 15.52 36.50
N ASN A 204 24.83 14.45 36.99
CA ASN A 204 25.49 13.47 36.10
C ASN A 204 25.37 12.06 36.71
N LEU A 205 24.17 11.84 37.26
CA LEU A 205 23.45 10.64 37.67
C LEU A 205 24.26 9.50 38.30
N ASP A 206 24.24 9.45 39.63
CA ASP A 206 23.63 8.32 40.32
C ASP A 206 22.68 8.91 41.37
N ASP A 207 21.37 8.74 41.18
CA ASP A 207 20.34 9.36 42.02
C ASP A 207 19.35 8.27 42.47
N TYR A 208 19.58 7.72 43.66
CA TYR A 208 18.79 6.62 44.21
C TYR A 208 18.72 6.66 45.74
N GLY A 209 17.66 6.09 46.30
CA GLY A 209 17.49 5.79 47.71
C GLY A 209 16.88 4.40 47.90
N VAL A 210 17.46 3.62 48.81
CA VAL A 210 17.07 2.23 49.08
C VAL A 210 16.65 2.09 50.52
N PHE A 211 15.46 1.54 50.73
CA PHE A 211 14.84 1.35 52.03
C PHE A 211 14.40 -0.10 52.23
N TYR A 212 14.31 -0.53 53.48
CA TYR A 212 13.89 -1.86 53.88
C TYR A 212 12.88 -1.84 55.03
N SER A 213 11.88 -2.72 54.96
CA SER A 213 10.96 -3.00 56.07
C SER A 213 10.28 -4.35 55.88
N ASP A 214 10.16 -5.13 56.95
CA ASP A 214 9.41 -6.40 56.96
C ASP A 214 7.91 -6.22 56.70
N LYS A 215 7.39 -4.99 56.75
CA LYS A 215 6.00 -4.67 56.41
C LYS A 215 5.74 -4.68 54.89
N VAL A 216 6.79 -4.65 54.07
CA VAL A 216 6.66 -4.71 52.61
C VAL A 216 6.51 -6.17 52.20
N THR A 217 5.38 -6.52 51.58
CA THR A 217 5.00 -7.91 51.32
C THR A 217 4.97 -8.28 49.83
N GLY A 218 5.48 -7.41 48.96
CA GLY A 218 5.54 -7.65 47.53
C GLY A 218 6.34 -6.56 46.82
N GLY A 219 6.71 -6.81 45.56
CA GLY A 219 7.40 -5.83 44.74
C GLY A 219 7.49 -6.25 43.28
N LEU A 220 7.84 -5.28 42.45
CA LEU A 220 8.07 -5.46 41.04
C LEU A 220 9.31 -6.35 40.81
N THR A 221 9.32 -7.05 39.68
CA THR A 221 10.51 -7.77 39.24
C THR A 221 11.46 -6.81 38.53
N VAL A 222 12.76 -7.08 38.62
CA VAL A 222 13.80 -6.27 37.98
C VAL A 222 14.32 -6.96 36.71
N SER A 223 14.81 -6.17 35.77
CA SER A 223 15.44 -6.67 34.53
C SER A 223 16.56 -5.73 34.10
N ASP A 224 17.59 -6.31 33.48
CA ASP A 224 18.70 -5.61 32.81
C ASP A 224 18.53 -5.56 31.28
N VAL A 225 17.42 -6.12 30.77
CA VAL A 225 17.15 -6.21 29.33
C VAL A 225 16.64 -4.87 28.81
N GLU A 226 17.37 -4.28 27.87
CA GLU A 226 16.92 -3.11 27.13
C GLU A 226 15.75 -3.45 26.21
N THR A 227 14.73 -2.59 26.21
CA THR A 227 13.56 -2.69 25.34
C THR A 227 13.35 -1.42 24.54
N PRO A 228 12.66 -1.49 23.39
CA PRO A 228 12.40 -0.31 22.56
C PRO A 228 11.55 0.73 23.29
N ASP A 229 10.61 0.28 24.13
CA ASP A 229 9.69 1.13 24.86
C ASP A 229 9.90 1.03 26.37
N TYR A 230 9.76 2.17 27.03
CA TYR A 230 9.81 2.29 28.49
C TYR A 230 8.63 3.13 29.00
N TYR A 231 8.08 2.68 30.13
CA TYR A 231 6.91 3.28 30.74
C TYR A 231 7.19 3.72 32.18
N LEU A 232 6.48 4.75 32.60
CA LEU A 232 6.58 5.35 33.93
C LEU A 232 5.34 5.02 34.75
N LEU A 233 5.53 4.60 36.01
CA LEU A 233 4.46 4.47 37.01
C LEU A 233 4.63 5.52 38.11
N GLY A 234 4.01 6.69 37.99
CA GLY A 234 4.32 7.82 38.87
C GLY A 234 3.13 8.41 39.61
N SER A 235 3.29 8.75 40.89
CA SER A 235 2.31 9.52 41.65
C SER A 235 2.43 11.01 41.29
N LEU A 236 1.34 11.63 40.82
CA LEU A 236 1.28 13.07 40.56
C LEU A 236 0.89 13.81 41.82
N ASP A 237 1.82 14.55 42.43
CA ASP A 237 1.63 15.47 43.58
C ASP A 237 0.32 15.22 44.37
N LYS A 238 0.34 14.18 45.23
CA LYS A 238 -0.74 13.77 46.15
C LYS A 238 -1.97 13.13 45.49
N ARG A 239 -1.90 12.73 44.21
CA ARG A 239 -3.00 12.12 43.43
C ARG A 239 -2.58 10.79 42.80
N LEU A 240 -3.56 10.16 42.15
CA LEU A 240 -3.49 8.87 41.46
C LEU A 240 -2.16 8.66 40.73
N SER A 241 -1.59 7.46 40.89
CA SER A 241 -0.46 7.04 40.08
C SER A 241 -0.87 6.88 38.62
N VAL A 242 -0.09 7.47 37.71
CA VAL A 242 -0.32 7.46 36.27
C VAL A 242 0.65 6.54 35.55
N PHE A 243 0.14 5.86 34.53
CA PHE A 243 0.90 5.15 33.52
C PHE A 243 1.11 6.05 32.31
N ARG A 244 2.36 6.28 31.88
CA ARG A 244 2.66 7.04 30.65
C ARG A 244 4.01 6.67 30.04
N ASN A 245 4.19 7.05 28.78
CA ASN A 245 5.47 6.89 28.09
C ASN A 245 6.55 7.80 28.70
N LEU A 246 7.77 7.28 28.76
CA LEU A 246 8.94 8.09 29.09
C LEU A 246 9.19 9.11 27.97
N GLY A 247 9.46 10.38 28.33
CA GLY A 247 9.82 11.42 27.35
C GLY A 247 8.77 12.50 27.08
N ASP A 248 7.49 12.27 27.40
CA ASP A 248 6.39 13.18 27.00
C ASP A 248 6.35 14.54 27.73
N SER A 249 7.06 14.67 28.85
CA SER A 249 7.22 15.86 29.73
C SER A 249 7.62 15.36 31.11
N SER A 250 7.93 16.25 32.05
CA SER A 250 8.14 15.89 33.44
C SER A 250 7.09 16.51 34.34
N ARG A 251 6.59 15.77 35.34
CA ARG A 251 5.58 16.26 36.28
C ARG A 251 6.10 16.18 37.71
N ARG A 252 5.68 17.16 38.52
CA ARG A 252 6.04 17.21 39.94
C ARG A 252 5.51 15.97 40.67
N GLY A 253 6.37 15.36 41.49
CA GLY A 253 6.06 14.16 42.27
C GLY A 253 6.46 12.84 41.60
N GLU A 254 6.81 12.86 40.31
CA GLU A 254 7.20 11.64 39.59
C GLU A 254 8.66 11.20 39.84
N SER A 255 9.48 12.04 40.47
CA SER A 255 10.82 11.63 40.89
C SER A 255 10.74 10.37 41.75
N GLY A 256 11.55 9.37 41.40
CA GLY A 256 11.57 8.08 42.08
C GLY A 256 10.57 7.05 41.55
N SER A 257 9.81 7.37 40.50
CA SER A 257 8.95 6.38 39.83
C SER A 257 9.79 5.26 39.21
N PRO A 258 9.30 4.01 39.19
CA PRO A 258 9.95 2.96 38.42
C PRO A 258 9.77 3.25 36.93
N VAL A 259 10.87 3.03 36.20
CA VAL A 259 10.84 2.86 34.75
C VAL A 259 10.76 1.38 34.46
N ILE A 260 9.71 0.97 33.74
CA ILE A 260 9.42 -0.42 33.42
C ILE A 260 9.47 -0.69 31.92
N ASN A 261 9.84 -1.90 31.54
CA ASN A 261 9.80 -2.39 30.16
C ASN A 261 8.40 -2.91 29.77
N GLU A 262 8.26 -3.37 28.52
CA GLU A 262 7.02 -3.97 27.97
C GLU A 262 6.50 -5.21 28.72
N ASN A 263 7.34 -5.82 29.58
CA ASN A 263 6.98 -6.95 30.42
C ASN A 263 6.63 -6.55 31.86
N GLY A 264 6.57 -5.26 32.16
CA GLY A 264 6.29 -4.76 33.50
C GLY A 264 7.45 -4.92 34.50
N GLN A 265 8.67 -5.15 34.00
CA GLN A 265 9.86 -5.31 34.83
C GLN A 265 10.59 -3.98 34.98
N VAL A 266 11.09 -3.68 36.17
CA VAL A 266 11.83 -2.45 36.46
C VAL A 266 13.24 -2.51 35.87
N VAL A 267 13.56 -1.49 35.08
CA VAL A 267 14.90 -1.27 34.51
C VAL A 267 15.60 -0.07 35.14
N GLY A 268 14.84 0.83 35.79
CA GLY A 268 15.42 2.03 36.37
C GLY A 268 14.50 2.85 37.27
N ILE A 269 15.05 3.97 37.74
CA ILE A 269 14.42 4.93 38.63
C ILE A 269 14.35 6.26 37.88
N TYR A 270 13.14 6.79 37.69
CA TYR A 270 12.95 8.03 36.94
C TYR A 270 13.39 9.27 37.72
N VAL A 271 14.08 10.16 36.99
CA VAL A 271 14.67 11.38 37.51
C VAL A 271 14.15 12.57 36.69
N VAL A 272 13.25 13.36 37.29
CA VAL A 272 12.34 14.33 36.65
C VAL A 272 12.97 15.19 35.57
N TYR A 273 14.16 15.73 35.74
CA TYR A 273 14.59 16.80 34.86
C TYR A 273 15.31 16.32 33.58
N GLY A 274 15.80 15.06 33.52
CA GLY A 274 16.58 14.61 32.36
C GLY A 274 15.82 13.80 31.30
N LEU A 275 14.55 13.43 31.53
CA LEU A 275 13.85 12.38 30.76
C LEU A 275 14.64 11.06 30.70
N VAL A 276 15.58 10.89 31.63
CA VAL A 276 16.46 9.73 31.79
C VAL A 276 16.14 9.07 33.12
N TYR A 277 16.68 7.87 33.30
CA TYR A 277 16.54 7.12 34.53
C TYR A 277 17.90 6.68 35.06
N THR A 278 17.99 6.57 36.39
CA THR A 278 19.09 5.89 37.06
C THR A 278 18.92 4.39 36.88
N PRO A 279 19.91 3.64 36.35
CA PRO A 279 19.81 2.19 36.20
C PRO A 279 19.49 1.50 37.53
N ILE A 280 18.58 0.53 37.52
CA ILE A 280 18.17 -0.18 38.75
C ILE A 280 19.34 -0.90 39.43
N GLN A 281 20.35 -1.31 38.65
CA GLN A 281 21.53 -2.01 39.14
C GLN A 281 22.25 -1.26 40.27
N LEU A 282 22.27 0.08 40.24
CA LEU A 282 22.91 0.89 41.28
C LEU A 282 22.22 0.73 42.64
N ALA A 283 20.89 0.58 42.64
CA ALA A 283 20.15 0.26 43.85
C ALA A 283 20.38 -1.19 44.30
N LEU A 284 20.51 -2.13 43.36
CA LEU A 284 20.82 -3.53 43.67
C LEU A 284 22.21 -3.69 44.30
N ASP A 285 23.20 -2.94 43.84
CA ASP A 285 24.56 -2.93 44.39
C ASP A 285 24.58 -2.45 45.85
N VAL A 286 23.71 -1.51 46.20
CA VAL A 286 23.51 -1.05 47.58
C VAL A 286 22.88 -2.15 48.43
N ILE A 287 21.88 -2.86 47.90
CA ILE A 287 21.28 -4.01 48.61
C ILE A 287 22.33 -5.09 48.85
N ASP A 288 23.17 -5.38 47.85
CA ASP A 288 24.19 -6.43 47.93
C ASP A 288 25.35 -6.11 48.87
N SER A 289 25.63 -4.82 49.08
CA SER A 289 26.63 -4.35 50.04
C SER A 289 26.06 -4.11 51.45
N SER A 290 24.74 -4.13 51.61
CA SER A 290 24.07 -3.90 52.89
C SER A 290 23.97 -5.20 53.71
N VAL A 291 24.39 -5.15 54.97
CA VAL A 291 24.16 -6.24 55.93
C VAL A 291 22.79 -6.03 56.57
N ILE A 292 21.78 -6.74 56.09
CA ILE A 292 20.44 -6.73 56.68
C ILE A 292 20.41 -7.84 57.73
N ASN A 293 20.57 -7.47 59.00
CA ASN A 293 20.48 -8.39 60.13
C ASN A 293 19.04 -8.85 60.39
#